data_AF-A0A920U1R7-F1
#
_entry.id   AF-A0A920U1R7-F1
#
_cell.length_a   1.000
_cell.length_b   1.000
_cell.length_c   1.000
_cell.angle_alpha   90.00
_cell.angle_beta   90.00
_cell.angle_gamma   90.00
#
_symmetry.space_group_name_H-M   'P 1'
#
loop_
_entity.id
_entity.type
_entity.pdbx_description
1 polymer ?
#
loop_
_entity_poly.entity_id
_entity_poly.type
_entity_poly.pdbx_seq_one_letter_code
_entity_poly.pdbx_strand_id
1 'polypeptide(L)'
;MAEAARKAATEVYNRIMVTHLLMDEAKPNRVAGAVGFNVRTGDFYVFRAKAVIVCAGGASHIYKPRAVGEGMGRTWYAPWSSASAYALPILVGAKMTQMENRITLTRFKDGYGPVGAYFLHLKTYTENAYGEEYESKWYDHTKELVGDYIDRHPVPTCLRNHAFLEETKAGRGPIRW
;
A
#
# COMPACT_ATOMS: atom_id res chain seq x y z
N MET A 1 -7.91 -12.86 -15.26
CA MET A 1 -8.56 -12.84 -13.93
C MET A 1 -9.95 -12.21 -13.93
N ALA A 2 -10.13 -10.95 -14.32
CA ALA A 2 -11.46 -10.31 -14.32
C ALA A 2 -12.52 -11.08 -15.14
N GLU A 3 -12.14 -11.60 -16.32
CA GLU A 3 -13.02 -12.44 -17.14
C GLU A 3 -13.45 -13.72 -16.40
N ALA A 4 -12.50 -14.44 -15.79
CA ALA A 4 -12.78 -15.64 -15.03
C ALA A 4 -13.69 -15.36 -13.83
N ALA A 5 -13.43 -14.27 -13.09
CA ALA A 5 -14.26 -13.84 -11.98
C ALA A 5 -15.70 -13.50 -12.42
N ARG A 6 -15.85 -12.80 -13.56
CA ARG A 6 -17.17 -12.49 -14.12
C ARG A 6 -17.92 -13.75 -14.56
N LYS A 7 -17.23 -14.76 -15.10
CA LYS A 7 -17.84 -16.05 -15.45
C LYS A 7 -18.30 -16.84 -14.22
N ALA A 8 -17.60 -16.68 -13.08
CA ALA A 8 -17.91 -17.37 -11.84
C ALA A 8 -18.97 -16.66 -10.98
N ALA A 9 -19.10 -15.33 -11.10
CA ALA A 9 -20.03 -14.55 -10.31
C ALA A 9 -21.47 -14.65 -10.84
N THR A 10 -22.44 -14.82 -9.94
CA THR A 10 -23.86 -14.77 -10.30
C THR A 10 -24.27 -13.38 -10.77
N GLU A 11 -23.82 -12.34 -10.08
CA GLU A 11 -24.13 -10.96 -10.39
C GLU A 11 -22.90 -10.08 -10.20
N VAL A 12 -22.79 -9.03 -11.01
CA VAL A 12 -21.71 -8.04 -10.93
C VAL A 12 -22.31 -6.64 -11.00
N TYR A 13 -22.17 -5.90 -9.90
CA TYR A 13 -22.59 -4.51 -9.81
C TYR A 13 -21.40 -3.58 -9.99
N ASN A 14 -21.42 -2.78 -11.05
CA ASN A 14 -20.36 -1.82 -11.36
C ASN A 14 -20.79 -0.40 -11.00
N ARG A 15 -19.81 0.47 -10.77
CA ARG A 15 -20.01 1.91 -10.47
C ARG A 15 -20.82 2.18 -9.20
N ILE A 16 -20.89 1.22 -8.29
CA ILE A 16 -21.46 1.41 -6.96
C ILE A 16 -20.33 1.67 -5.97
N MET A 17 -20.36 2.82 -5.31
CA MET A 17 -19.47 3.13 -4.19
C MET A 17 -20.14 2.70 -2.89
N VAL A 18 -19.61 1.65 -2.27
CA VAL A 18 -20.04 1.22 -0.92
C VAL A 18 -19.49 2.20 0.11
N THR A 19 -20.37 2.71 0.98
CA THR A 19 -20.01 3.71 1.98
C THR A 19 -20.11 3.20 3.42
N HIS A 20 -21.02 2.27 3.69
CA HIS A 20 -21.21 1.70 5.03
C HIS A 20 -21.56 0.21 4.97
N LEU A 21 -21.15 -0.52 6.02
CA LEU A 21 -21.67 -1.86 6.30
C LEU A 21 -22.94 -1.75 7.14
N LEU A 22 -23.84 -2.71 6.96
CA LEU A 22 -25.05 -2.82 7.76
C LEU A 22 -24.85 -3.88 8.84
N MET A 23 -25.33 -3.59 10.05
CA MET A 23 -25.30 -4.52 11.19
C MET A 23 -26.70 -5.08 11.46
N ASP A 24 -26.75 -6.30 11.99
CA ASP A 24 -27.98 -6.96 12.41
C ASP A 24 -28.50 -6.29 13.69
N GLU A 25 -29.79 -5.92 13.67
CA GLU A 25 -30.46 -5.25 14.79
C GLU A 25 -30.69 -6.21 15.98
N ALA A 26 -30.98 -7.48 15.70
CA ALA A 26 -31.28 -8.49 16.71
C ALA A 26 -30.02 -9.19 17.24
N LYS A 27 -28.94 -9.22 16.46
CA LYS A 27 -27.70 -9.93 16.80
C LYS A 27 -26.52 -8.95 16.89
N PRO A 28 -26.07 -8.59 18.11
CA PRO A 28 -24.94 -7.69 18.26
C PRO A 28 -23.68 -8.24 17.58
N ASN A 29 -22.88 -7.35 16.99
CA ASN A 29 -21.64 -7.67 16.31
C ASN A 29 -21.79 -8.66 15.11
N ARG A 30 -22.94 -8.64 14.42
CA ARG A 30 -23.16 -9.40 13.19
C ARG A 30 -23.42 -8.48 12.01
N VAL A 31 -22.69 -8.66 10.91
CA VAL A 31 -22.95 -7.98 9.64
C VAL A 31 -24.23 -8.52 8.99
N ALA A 32 -25.03 -7.62 8.44
CA ALA A 32 -26.28 -7.90 7.72
C ALA A 32 -26.23 -7.47 6.24
N GLY A 33 -25.19 -6.77 5.82
CA GLY A 33 -25.09 -6.28 4.46
C GLY A 33 -24.20 -5.05 4.29
N ALA A 34 -24.48 -4.27 3.26
CA ALA A 34 -23.82 -3.00 2.96
C ALA A 34 -24.73 -2.04 2.21
N VAL A 35 -24.42 -0.75 2.26
CA VAL A 35 -25.08 0.30 1.48
C VAL A 35 -24.09 1.08 0.65
N GLY A 36 -24.57 1.58 -0.48
CA GLY A 36 -23.80 2.40 -1.38
C GLY A 36 -24.70 3.11 -2.37
N PHE A 37 -24.09 3.87 -3.27
CA PHE A 37 -24.82 4.54 -4.34
C PHE A 37 -24.09 4.39 -5.67
N ASN A 38 -24.85 4.40 -6.75
CA ASN A 38 -24.29 4.39 -8.10
C ASN A 38 -23.73 5.78 -8.41
N VAL A 39 -22.44 5.88 -8.67
CA VAL A 39 -21.75 7.16 -8.91
C VAL A 39 -22.13 7.82 -10.25
N ARG A 40 -22.92 7.15 -11.09
CA ARG A 40 -23.43 7.70 -12.37
C ARG A 40 -24.87 8.15 -12.30
N THR A 41 -25.74 7.36 -11.64
CA THR A 41 -27.18 7.63 -11.60
C THR A 41 -27.65 8.25 -10.30
N GLY A 42 -26.87 8.10 -9.21
CA GLY A 42 -27.27 8.52 -7.88
C GLY A 42 -28.16 7.50 -7.15
N ASP A 43 -28.53 6.40 -7.80
CA ASP A 43 -29.41 5.38 -7.22
C ASP A 43 -28.78 4.79 -5.95
N PHE A 44 -29.58 4.70 -4.89
CA PHE A 44 -29.17 4.14 -3.62
C PHE A 44 -29.39 2.63 -3.60
N TYR A 45 -28.37 1.88 -3.18
CA TYR A 45 -28.38 0.42 -3.13
C TYR A 45 -28.28 -0.08 -1.70
N VAL A 46 -29.12 -1.05 -1.38
CA VAL A 46 -29.11 -1.78 -0.12
C VAL A 46 -28.86 -3.25 -0.42
N PHE A 47 -27.66 -3.72 -0.09
CA PHE A 47 -27.29 -5.13 -0.22
C PHE A 47 -27.54 -5.82 1.11
N ARG A 48 -28.45 -6.81 1.13
CA ARG A 48 -28.65 -7.69 2.29
C ARG A 48 -27.86 -8.98 2.06
N ALA A 49 -27.00 -9.34 3.00
CA ALA A 49 -26.12 -10.50 2.86
C ALA A 49 -25.90 -11.20 4.20
N LYS A 50 -25.77 -12.54 4.15
CA LYS A 50 -25.46 -13.37 5.33
C LYS A 50 -23.99 -13.30 5.75
N ALA A 51 -23.13 -12.95 4.80
CA ALA A 51 -21.69 -12.75 4.95
C ALA A 51 -21.24 -11.66 3.97
N VAL A 52 -20.27 -10.84 4.37
CA VAL A 52 -19.71 -9.76 3.56
C VAL A 52 -18.19 -9.90 3.56
N ILE A 53 -17.58 -9.82 2.37
CA ILE A 53 -16.13 -9.82 2.20
C ILE A 53 -15.72 -8.45 1.66
N VAL A 54 -14.85 -7.74 2.37
CA VAL A 54 -14.39 -6.41 1.98
C VAL A 54 -13.04 -6.52 1.26
N CYS A 55 -13.05 -6.35 -0.06
CA CYS A 55 -11.87 -6.44 -0.93
C CYS A 55 -11.52 -5.08 -1.59
N ALA A 56 -11.59 -3.99 -0.83
CA ALA A 56 -11.48 -2.63 -1.38
C ALA A 56 -10.04 -2.07 -1.53
N GLY A 57 -9.03 -2.95 -1.47
CA GLY A 57 -7.61 -2.57 -1.60
C GLY A 57 -7.05 -1.86 -0.36
N GLY A 58 -5.85 -1.28 -0.51
CA GLY A 58 -5.17 -0.57 0.58
C GLY A 58 -5.58 0.91 0.71
N ALA A 59 -4.62 1.74 1.08
CA ALA A 59 -4.81 3.18 1.17
C ALA A 59 -3.64 3.94 0.55
N SER A 60 -3.97 4.78 -0.43
CA SER A 60 -3.09 5.74 -1.07
C SER A 60 -3.49 7.15 -0.63
N HIS A 61 -2.66 8.15 -0.91
CA HIS A 61 -2.93 9.57 -0.62
C HIS A 61 -3.16 9.94 0.86
N ILE A 62 -2.84 9.06 1.82
CA ILE A 62 -2.84 9.41 3.25
C ILE A 62 -1.71 10.42 3.57
N TYR A 63 -0.57 10.29 2.90
CA TYR A 63 0.58 11.18 3.07
C TYR A 63 0.73 12.11 1.87
N LYS A 64 1.22 13.34 2.11
CA LYS A 64 1.55 14.30 1.05
C LYS A 64 2.60 13.69 0.10
N PRO A 65 2.31 13.55 -1.21
CA PRO A 65 3.28 13.03 -2.17
C PRO A 65 4.40 14.03 -2.47
N ARG A 66 5.50 13.54 -3.07
CA ARG A 66 6.65 14.38 -3.46
C ARG A 66 6.30 15.40 -4.55
N ALA A 67 5.43 15.02 -5.50
CA ALA A 67 4.90 15.92 -6.51
C ALA A 67 3.51 16.41 -6.10
N VAL A 68 3.29 17.72 -6.10
CA VAL A 68 2.05 18.36 -5.58
C VAL A 68 1.20 19.06 -6.66
N GLY A 69 1.68 19.10 -7.90
CA GLY A 69 0.91 19.53 -9.07
C GLY A 69 0.23 18.35 -9.77
N GLU A 70 0.28 18.31 -11.09
CA GLU A 70 -0.28 17.20 -11.89
C GLU A 70 0.29 15.83 -11.49
N GLY A 71 1.55 15.80 -11.05
CA GLY A 71 2.21 14.60 -10.53
C GLY A 71 1.61 14.04 -9.23
N MET A 72 0.65 14.72 -8.59
CA MET A 72 0.00 14.22 -7.38
C MET A 72 -0.70 12.88 -7.62
N GLY A 73 -1.29 12.68 -8.81
CA GLY A 73 -1.91 11.40 -9.20
C GLY A 73 -0.91 10.27 -9.43
N ARG A 74 0.40 10.55 -9.35
CA ARG A 74 1.49 9.58 -9.52
C ARG A 74 1.89 8.97 -8.18
N THR A 75 0.99 8.22 -7.55
CA THR A 75 1.36 7.36 -6.42
C THR A 75 1.94 6.04 -6.92
N TRP A 76 2.89 5.46 -6.18
CA TRP A 76 3.38 4.11 -6.51
C TRP A 76 2.28 3.06 -6.37
N TYR A 77 1.51 3.13 -5.28
CA TYR A 77 0.35 2.26 -5.08
C TYR A 77 -0.88 2.82 -5.80
N ALA A 78 -1.95 2.03 -5.91
CA ALA A 78 -3.14 2.39 -6.67
C ALA A 78 -3.76 3.72 -6.18
N PRO A 79 -3.82 4.79 -7.01
CA PRO A 79 -4.31 6.10 -6.56
C PRO A 79 -5.80 6.10 -6.21
N TRP A 80 -6.57 5.15 -6.76
CA TRP A 80 -7.99 4.96 -6.45
C TRP A 80 -8.27 4.18 -5.16
N SER A 81 -7.25 3.69 -4.45
CA SER A 81 -7.42 3.01 -3.16
C SER A 81 -7.54 4.03 -2.02
N SER A 82 -8.76 4.31 -1.60
CA SER A 82 -9.10 5.37 -0.63
C SER A 82 -9.32 4.87 0.80
N ALA A 83 -8.64 3.81 1.23
CA ALA A 83 -8.76 3.25 2.59
C ALA A 83 -10.12 2.61 2.94
N SER A 84 -11.03 2.38 1.98
CA SER A 84 -12.35 1.79 2.25
C SER A 84 -12.28 0.42 2.91
N ALA A 85 -11.24 -0.38 2.63
CA ALA A 85 -11.05 -1.68 3.28
C ALA A 85 -10.71 -1.59 4.76
N TYR A 86 -10.28 -0.41 5.24
CA TYR A 86 -10.03 -0.14 6.64
C TYR A 86 -11.21 0.57 7.29
N ALA A 87 -11.72 1.64 6.66
CA ALA A 87 -12.80 2.44 7.23
C ALA A 87 -14.09 1.62 7.42
N LEU A 88 -14.49 0.82 6.42
CA LEU A 88 -15.73 0.04 6.48
C LEU A 88 -15.75 -0.94 7.66
N PRO A 89 -14.71 -1.79 7.89
CA PRO A 89 -14.67 -2.67 9.05
C PRO A 89 -14.47 -1.93 10.39
N ILE A 90 -13.61 -0.89 10.43
CA ILE A 90 -13.36 -0.13 11.67
C ILE A 90 -14.64 0.47 12.22
N LEU A 91 -15.48 1.07 11.36
CA LEU A 91 -16.72 1.72 11.75
C LEU A 91 -17.75 0.74 12.34
N VAL A 92 -17.65 -0.55 12.03
CA VAL A 92 -18.51 -1.60 12.62
C VAL A 92 -17.85 -2.39 13.75
N GLY A 93 -16.71 -1.90 14.26
CA GLY A 93 -16.02 -2.49 15.41
C GLY A 93 -15.14 -3.70 15.08
N ALA A 94 -14.79 -3.92 13.81
CA ALA A 94 -13.83 -4.97 13.45
C ALA A 94 -12.44 -4.64 14.03
N LYS A 95 -11.78 -5.66 14.60
CA LYS A 95 -10.42 -5.52 15.14
C LYS A 95 -9.41 -5.39 14.02
N MET A 96 -8.51 -4.44 14.17
CA MET A 96 -7.39 -4.21 13.26
C MET A 96 -6.08 -4.68 13.90
N THR A 97 -5.06 -4.92 13.08
CA THR A 97 -3.73 -5.33 13.53
C THR A 97 -2.66 -4.67 12.66
N GLN A 98 -1.48 -4.38 13.24
CA GLN A 98 -0.34 -3.78 12.57
C GLN A 98 -0.68 -2.51 11.75
N MET A 99 -1.62 -1.68 12.22
CA MET A 99 -2.05 -0.48 11.51
C MET A 99 -0.98 0.61 11.46
N GLU A 100 0.03 0.53 12.35
CA GLU A 100 1.23 1.35 12.35
C GLU A 100 2.21 0.97 11.24
N ASN A 101 2.14 -0.25 10.72
CA ASN A 101 3.01 -0.73 9.67
C ASN A 101 2.65 -0.07 8.33
N ARG A 102 3.57 0.73 7.80
CA ARG A 102 3.45 1.33 6.47
C ARG A 102 4.54 0.83 5.54
N ILE A 103 4.19 0.70 4.26
CA ILE A 103 5.15 0.37 3.24
C ILE A 103 5.73 1.66 2.63
N THR A 104 7.05 1.84 2.75
CA THR A 104 7.80 2.89 2.03
C THR A 104 8.71 2.19 1.05
N LEU A 105 8.64 2.56 -0.22
CA LEU A 105 9.34 1.83 -1.28
C LEU A 105 10.21 2.76 -2.08
N THR A 106 11.47 2.37 -2.18
CA THR A 106 12.45 3.04 -3.01
C THR A 106 12.27 2.56 -4.46
N ARG A 107 12.10 3.50 -5.37
CA ARG A 107 11.77 3.30 -6.78
C ARG A 107 12.51 4.33 -7.62
N PHE A 108 12.44 4.20 -8.95
CA PHE A 108 12.88 5.28 -9.83
C PHE A 108 12.16 6.58 -9.49
N LYS A 109 12.93 7.65 -9.36
CA LYS A 109 12.45 8.96 -8.92
C LYS A 109 11.30 9.46 -9.80
N ASP A 110 10.31 10.08 -9.16
CA ASP A 110 9.10 10.69 -9.73
C ASP A 110 8.12 9.72 -10.41
N GLY A 111 8.57 8.89 -11.35
CA GLY A 111 7.72 7.92 -12.05
C GLY A 111 7.37 6.67 -11.24
N TYR A 112 8.14 6.38 -10.19
CA TYR A 112 8.01 5.20 -9.32
C TYR A 112 8.06 3.85 -10.07
N GLY A 113 8.86 3.78 -11.14
CA GLY A 113 9.09 2.56 -11.91
C GLY A 113 9.65 1.42 -11.04
N PRO A 114 9.38 0.16 -11.40
CA PRO A 114 9.78 -1.00 -10.62
C PRO A 114 11.30 -1.19 -10.65
N VAL A 115 11.89 -1.45 -9.48
CA VAL A 115 13.34 -1.73 -9.35
C VAL A 115 13.64 -3.24 -9.22
N GLY A 116 12.63 -4.07 -8.94
CA GLY A 116 12.83 -5.50 -8.67
C GLY A 116 13.48 -6.27 -9.82
N ALA A 117 13.08 -6.01 -11.07
CA ALA A 117 13.71 -6.64 -12.24
C ALA A 117 15.16 -6.18 -12.43
N TYR A 118 15.44 -4.88 -12.23
CA TYR A 118 16.79 -4.32 -12.33
C TYR A 118 17.75 -5.00 -11.35
N PHE A 119 17.34 -5.13 -10.10
CA PHE A 119 18.15 -5.81 -9.09
C PHE A 119 18.24 -7.32 -9.27
N LEU A 120 17.10 -8.00 -9.34
CA LEU A 120 17.07 -9.45 -9.22
C LEU A 120 17.42 -10.14 -10.54
N HIS A 121 17.05 -9.53 -11.68
CA HIS A 121 17.28 -10.11 -13.00
C HIS A 121 18.50 -9.50 -13.70
N LEU A 122 18.57 -8.16 -13.76
CA LEU A 122 19.67 -7.46 -14.46
C LEU A 122 20.92 -7.25 -13.60
N LYS A 123 20.85 -7.59 -12.30
CA LYS A 123 21.97 -7.50 -11.35
C LYS A 123 22.57 -6.10 -11.23
N THR A 124 21.75 -5.06 -11.40
CA THR A 124 22.19 -3.68 -11.12
C THR A 124 22.34 -3.45 -9.62
N TYR A 125 23.02 -2.37 -9.24
CA TYR A 125 23.28 -1.98 -7.87
C TYR A 125 23.06 -0.49 -7.70
N THR A 126 22.82 -0.04 -6.47
CA THR A 126 22.64 1.38 -6.20
C THR A 126 23.92 2.07 -5.83
N GLU A 127 24.09 3.28 -6.33
CA GLU A 127 25.21 4.15 -6.01
C GLU A 127 24.73 5.51 -5.54
N ASN A 128 25.53 6.16 -4.70
CA ASN A 128 25.38 7.56 -4.33
C ASN A 128 25.95 8.50 -5.41
N ALA A 129 25.97 9.81 -5.15
CA ALA A 129 26.47 10.81 -6.10
C ALA A 129 27.96 10.65 -6.46
N TYR A 130 28.72 9.96 -5.60
CA TYR A 130 30.15 9.72 -5.75
C TYR A 130 30.46 8.39 -6.44
N GLY A 131 29.44 7.64 -6.85
CA GLY A 131 29.62 6.32 -7.47
C GLY A 131 29.92 5.20 -6.48
N GLU A 132 29.54 5.36 -5.21
CA GLU A 132 29.80 4.37 -4.17
C GLU A 132 28.52 3.62 -3.77
N GLU A 133 28.69 2.32 -3.50
CA GLU A 133 27.72 1.50 -2.77
C GLU A 133 27.60 2.03 -1.33
N TYR A 134 26.37 2.16 -0.80
CA TYR A 134 26.13 2.79 0.50
C TYR A 134 25.51 1.88 1.56
N GLU A 135 24.90 0.75 1.21
CA GLU A 135 24.31 -0.16 2.19
C GLU A 135 25.37 -0.72 3.14
N SER A 136 26.56 -1.09 2.62
CA SER A 136 27.66 -1.62 3.45
C SER A 136 28.20 -0.59 4.42
N LYS A 137 28.23 0.69 4.02
CA LYS A 137 28.70 1.80 4.86
C LYS A 137 27.84 2.00 6.12
N TRP A 138 26.53 1.75 6.00
CA TRP A 138 25.58 1.92 7.11
C TRP A 138 25.32 0.62 7.88
N TYR A 139 26.02 -0.47 7.56
CA TYR A 139 25.80 -1.78 8.17
C TYR A 139 26.01 -1.77 9.69
N ASP A 140 27.19 -1.34 10.17
CA ASP A 140 27.50 -1.37 11.61
C ASP A 140 26.54 -0.50 12.42
N HIS A 141 26.26 0.72 11.93
CA HIS A 141 25.26 1.61 12.52
C HIS A 141 23.87 0.95 12.59
N THR A 142 23.44 0.30 11.52
CA THR A 142 22.13 -0.37 11.50
C THR A 142 22.12 -1.58 12.41
N LYS A 143 23.23 -2.33 12.51
CA LYS A 143 23.39 -3.48 13.40
C LYS A 143 23.28 -3.10 14.87
N GLU A 144 23.80 -1.94 15.26
CA GLU A 144 23.60 -1.38 16.61
C GLU A 144 22.11 -1.16 16.93
N LEU A 145 21.29 -0.80 15.93
CA LEU A 145 19.87 -0.51 16.11
C LEU A 145 18.99 -1.78 16.15
N VAL A 146 19.32 -2.80 15.35
CA VAL A 146 18.42 -3.95 15.11
C VAL A 146 19.04 -5.32 15.44
N GLY A 147 20.28 -5.35 15.92
CA GLY A 147 20.99 -6.58 16.24
C GLY A 147 21.18 -7.49 15.04
N ASP A 148 21.00 -8.79 15.24
CA ASP A 148 21.16 -9.84 14.22
C ASP A 148 20.08 -9.79 13.12
N TYR A 149 19.07 -8.94 13.26
CA TYR A 149 17.99 -8.83 12.26
C TYR A 149 18.50 -8.33 10.90
N ILE A 150 19.59 -7.56 10.87
CA ILE A 150 20.24 -7.12 9.64
C ILE A 150 20.93 -8.26 8.88
N ASP A 151 21.29 -9.34 9.58
CA ASP A 151 22.03 -10.48 9.02
C ASP A 151 21.14 -11.44 8.20
N ARG A 152 19.84 -11.12 8.06
CA ARG A 152 18.90 -11.92 7.27
C ARG A 152 19.12 -11.68 5.77
N HIS A 153 19.05 -12.77 4.99
CA HIS A 153 19.14 -12.71 3.53
C HIS A 153 17.86 -13.23 2.86
N PRO A 154 17.24 -12.44 1.94
CA PRO A 154 17.60 -11.07 1.57
C PRO A 154 17.40 -10.08 2.73
N VAL A 155 18.21 -9.01 2.74
CA VAL A 155 18.15 -7.97 3.78
C VAL A 155 16.73 -7.39 3.84
N PRO A 156 16.10 -7.32 5.04
CA PRO A 156 14.76 -6.79 5.19
C PRO A 156 14.62 -5.41 4.52
N THR A 157 13.56 -5.24 3.73
CA THR A 157 13.38 -4.05 2.88
C THR A 157 13.41 -2.74 3.67
N CYS A 158 12.90 -2.73 4.91
CA CYS A 158 12.96 -1.55 5.77
C CYS A 158 14.39 -1.15 6.15
N LEU A 159 15.31 -2.10 6.30
CA LEU A 159 16.71 -1.84 6.62
C LEU A 159 17.48 -1.31 5.41
N ARG A 160 17.19 -1.83 4.20
CA ARG A 160 17.71 -1.25 2.95
C ARG A 160 17.24 0.19 2.75
N ASN A 161 15.97 0.46 3.04
CA ASN A 161 15.44 1.82 3.05
C ASN A 161 16.11 2.70 4.12
N HIS A 162 16.45 2.14 5.28
CA HIS A 162 17.14 2.89 6.33
C HIS A 162 18.51 3.36 5.86
N ALA A 163 19.32 2.49 5.25
CA ALA A 163 20.61 2.88 4.66
C ALA A 163 20.44 3.99 3.60
N PHE A 164 19.42 3.90 2.74
CA PHE A 164 19.10 4.96 1.77
C PHE A 164 18.80 6.31 2.47
N LEU A 165 18.03 6.27 3.57
CA LEU A 165 17.69 7.46 4.33
C LEU A 165 18.91 8.08 5.00
N GLU A 166 19.78 7.28 5.61
CA GLU A 166 21.02 7.77 6.23
C GLU A 166 21.97 8.39 5.19
N GLU A 167 22.12 7.74 4.03
CA GLU A 167 22.94 8.29 2.94
C GLU A 167 22.38 9.62 2.40
N THR A 168 21.06 9.73 2.32
CA THR A 168 20.39 10.98 1.93
C THR A 168 20.55 12.08 2.99
N LYS A 169 20.43 11.75 4.28
CA LYS A 169 20.63 12.70 5.40
C LYS A 169 22.06 13.20 5.46
N ALA A 170 23.03 12.36 5.12
CA ALA A 170 24.44 12.73 5.00
C ALA A 170 24.73 13.64 3.80
N GLY A 171 23.72 13.99 2.98
CA GLY A 171 23.87 14.89 1.83
C GLY A 171 24.55 14.25 0.62
N ARG A 172 24.61 12.91 0.55
CA ARG A 172 25.37 12.19 -0.49
C ARG A 172 24.51 11.72 -1.67
N GLY A 173 23.26 12.19 -1.74
CA GLY A 173 22.42 12.01 -2.91
C GLY A 173 22.88 12.86 -4.11
N PRO A 174 22.37 12.61 -5.32
CA PRO A 174 21.30 11.67 -5.65
C PRO A 174 21.73 10.20 -5.61
N ILE A 175 20.78 9.31 -5.31
CA ILE A 175 20.96 7.86 -5.44
C ILE A 175 20.52 7.42 -6.84
N ARG A 176 21.37 6.64 -7.52
CA ARG A 176 21.14 6.07 -8.86
C ARG A 176 21.14 4.54 -8.82
N TRP A 177 20.54 3.92 -9.85
CA TRP A 177 20.35 2.46 -10.00
C TRP A 177 21.01 1.93 -11.26
#